data_AF-A0A2A3JPD6-F1
#
_entry.id   AF-A0A2A3JPD6-F1
#
_cell.length_a   1.000
_cell.length_b   1.000
_cell.length_c   1.000
_cell.angle_alpha   90.00
_cell.angle_beta   90.00
_cell.angle_gamma   90.00
#
_symmetry.space_group_name_H-M   'P 1'
#
loop_
_entity.id
_entity.type
_entity.pdbx_description
1 polymer ?
#
loop_
_entity_poly.entity_id
_entity_poly.type
_entity_poly.pdbx_seq_one_letter_code
_entity_poly.pdbx_strand_id
1 'polypeptide(L)'
;MTTPHHSQPPQLPEPLLALASALALLGRRWSGLIIATLAESPADFAQVRERVPGISDRILARRLQELTTAGLVVGAVQPGASPRTH
;
A
#
# COMPACT_ATOMS: atom_id res chain seq x y z
N MET A 1 39.49 32.96 -9.63
CA MET A 1 38.91 32.14 -8.55
C MET A 1 37.46 31.84 -8.93
N THR A 2 37.22 30.77 -9.69
CA THR A 2 35.88 30.39 -10.16
C THR A 2 35.21 29.53 -9.10
N THR A 3 34.14 30.04 -8.50
CA THR A 3 33.26 29.30 -7.59
C THR A 3 32.58 28.16 -8.36
N PRO A 4 32.59 26.90 -7.89
CA PRO A 4 31.84 25.84 -8.53
C PRO A 4 30.35 26.06 -8.24
N HIS A 5 29.55 26.29 -9.28
CA HIS A 5 28.10 26.25 -9.19
C HIS A 5 27.68 24.78 -9.13
N HIS A 6 27.51 24.24 -7.92
CA HIS A 6 26.81 22.96 -7.75
C HIS A 6 25.34 23.20 -8.09
N SER A 7 24.96 22.84 -9.32
CA SER A 7 23.57 22.74 -9.75
C SER A 7 22.89 21.66 -8.91
N GLN A 8 22.33 22.04 -7.77
CA GLN A 8 21.49 21.15 -6.99
C GLN A 8 20.26 20.79 -7.86
N PRO A 9 19.98 19.49 -8.08
CA PRO A 9 18.81 19.11 -8.86
C PRO A 9 17.54 19.69 -8.22
N PRO A 10 16.50 20.02 -9.02
CA PRO A 10 15.28 20.62 -8.51
C PRO A 10 14.70 19.74 -7.40
N GLN A 11 14.73 20.25 -6.16
CA GLN A 11 14.09 19.63 -5.01
C GLN A 11 12.59 19.86 -5.20
N LEU A 12 11.84 18.81 -5.53
CA LEU A 12 10.38 18.91 -5.59
C LEU A 12 9.85 19.27 -4.19
N PRO A 13 8.73 20.02 -4.10
CA PRO A 13 8.09 20.26 -2.82
C PRO A 13 7.77 18.93 -2.13
N GLU A 14 8.08 18.81 -0.84
CA GLU A 14 7.75 17.65 0.00
C GLU A 14 6.35 17.04 -0.26
N PRO A 15 5.24 17.82 -0.34
CA PRO A 15 3.93 17.24 -0.62
C PRO A 15 3.82 16.56 -2.00
N LEU A 16 4.52 17.06 -3.02
CA LEU A 16 4.58 16.44 -4.34
C LEU A 16 5.37 15.13 -4.31
N LEU A 17 6.43 15.04 -3.49
CA LEU A 17 7.20 13.81 -3.33
C LEU A 17 6.39 12.72 -2.61
N ALA A 18 5.64 13.10 -1.57
CA ALA A 18 4.71 12.21 -0.87
C ALA A 18 3.60 11.71 -1.80
N LEU A 19 3.00 12.60 -2.60
CA LEU A 19 1.99 12.24 -3.58
C LEU A 19 2.54 11.30 -4.66
N ALA A 20 3.72 11.59 -5.22
CA ALA A 20 4.37 10.74 -6.22
C ALA A 20 4.65 9.34 -5.66
N SER A 21 5.09 9.24 -4.40
CA SER A 21 5.32 7.96 -3.71
C SER A 21 4.02 7.17 -3.50
N ALA A 22 2.95 7.84 -3.08
CA ALA A 22 1.63 7.22 -2.95
C ALA A 22 1.11 6.72 -4.31
N LEU A 23 1.19 7.54 -5.36
CA LEU A 23 0.80 7.16 -6.72
C LEU A 23 1.65 6.01 -7.27
N ALA A 24 2.95 5.97 -6.98
CA ALA A 24 3.82 4.87 -7.34
C ALA A 24 3.42 3.56 -6.65
N LEU A 25 2.92 3.63 -5.40
CA LEU A 25 2.38 2.48 -4.68
C LEU A 25 1.01 2.04 -5.22
N LEU A 26 0.13 2.99 -5.52
CA LEU A 26 -1.19 2.76 -6.13
C LEU A 26 -1.07 2.13 -7.53
N GLY A 27 -0.11 2.57 -8.32
CA GLY A 27 0.16 2.07 -9.67
C GLY A 27 0.74 0.65 -9.71
N ARG A 28 1.11 0.07 -8.56
CA ARG A 28 1.58 -1.32 -8.52
C ARG A 28 0.41 -2.27 -8.76
N ARG A 29 0.70 -3.34 -9.49
CA ARG A 29 -0.26 -4.44 -9.70
C ARG A 29 -0.86 -4.87 -8.37
N TRP A 30 -2.19 -4.95 -8.36
CA TRP A 30 -3.09 -5.30 -7.26
C TRP A 30 -3.35 -4.25 -6.18
N SER A 31 -2.51 -3.22 -6.03
CA SER A 31 -2.71 -2.22 -4.96
C SER A 31 -4.07 -1.54 -5.04
N GLY A 32 -4.45 -1.06 -6.23
CA GLY A 32 -5.76 -0.41 -6.43
C GLY A 32 -6.94 -1.34 -6.16
N LEU A 33 -6.85 -2.62 -6.54
CA LEU A 33 -7.92 -3.60 -6.30
C LEU A 33 -8.07 -3.94 -4.81
N ILE A 34 -6.95 -4.06 -4.09
CA ILE A 34 -6.97 -4.27 -2.63
C ILE A 34 -7.62 -3.06 -1.94
N ILE A 35 -7.25 -1.84 -2.31
CA ILE A 35 -7.84 -0.61 -1.75
C ILE A 35 -9.33 -0.55 -2.06
N ALA A 36 -9.74 -0.77 -3.31
CA ALA A 36 -11.15 -0.75 -3.70
C ALA A 36 -11.97 -1.78 -2.90
N THR A 37 -11.44 -2.99 -2.76
CA THR A 37 -12.08 -4.07 -1.98
C THR A 37 -12.32 -3.67 -0.52
N LEU A 38 -11.33 -3.03 0.10
CA LEU A 38 -11.40 -2.60 1.51
C LEU A 38 -12.21 -1.31 1.71
N ALA A 39 -12.33 -0.48 0.67
CA ALA A 39 -13.17 0.72 0.67
C ALA A 39 -14.67 0.37 0.64
N GLU A 40 -15.04 -0.75 0.01
CA GLU A 40 -16.44 -1.24 -0.01
C GLU A 40 -16.86 -1.79 1.35
N SER A 41 -16.00 -2.58 2.01
CA SER A 41 -16.28 -3.18 3.30
C SER A 41 -14.99 -3.65 4.00
N PRO A 42 -14.96 -3.67 5.34
CA PRO A 42 -13.91 -4.37 6.07
C PRO A 42 -13.84 -5.84 5.62
N ALA A 43 -12.65 -6.33 5.32
CA ALA A 43 -12.44 -7.68 4.83
C ALA A 43 -11.21 -8.32 5.49
N ASP A 44 -11.30 -9.63 5.78
CA ASP A 44 -10.15 -10.42 6.20
C ASP A 44 -9.25 -10.81 5.01
N PHE A 45 -8.10 -11.40 5.31
CA PHE A 45 -7.12 -11.79 4.29
C PHE A 45 -7.71 -12.73 3.22
N ALA A 46 -8.53 -13.70 3.64
CA ALA A 46 -9.12 -14.68 2.72
C ALA A 46 -10.15 -14.01 1.80
N GLN A 47 -10.97 -13.13 2.34
CA GLN A 47 -11.96 -12.36 1.60
C GLN A 47 -11.30 -11.43 0.57
N VAL A 48 -10.22 -10.73 0.94
CA VAL A 48 -9.48 -9.89 -0.02
C VAL A 48 -8.89 -10.74 -1.15
N ARG A 49 -8.32 -11.91 -0.82
CA ARG A 49 -7.78 -12.84 -1.83
C ARG A 49 -8.84 -13.34 -2.80
N GLU A 50 -10.02 -13.69 -2.30
CA GLU A 50 -11.15 -14.14 -3.14
C GLU A 50 -11.63 -13.03 -4.09
N ARG A 51 -11.65 -11.78 -3.62
CA ARG A 51 -12.09 -10.62 -4.41
C ARG A 51 -11.03 -10.10 -5.39
N VAL A 52 -9.76 -10.49 -5.23
CA VAL A 52 -8.65 -10.10 -6.11
C VAL A 52 -8.07 -11.34 -6.82
N PRO A 53 -8.73 -11.83 -7.88
CA PRO A 53 -8.34 -13.08 -8.53
C PRO A 53 -6.94 -13.01 -9.15
N GLY A 54 -6.15 -14.06 -8.95
CA GLY A 54 -4.80 -14.19 -9.50
C GLY A 54 -3.68 -13.55 -8.66
N ILE A 55 -3.99 -12.99 -7.50
CA ILE A 55 -2.98 -12.63 -6.50
C ILE A 55 -2.57 -13.86 -5.69
N SER A 56 -1.27 -14.03 -5.44
CA SER A 56 -0.79 -15.05 -4.50
C SER A 56 -0.76 -14.50 -3.08
N ASP A 57 -0.90 -15.39 -2.09
CA ASP A 57 -0.90 -15.04 -0.67
C ASP A 57 0.33 -14.21 -0.28
N ARG A 58 1.51 -14.59 -0.78
CA ARG A 58 2.77 -13.85 -0.55
C ARG A 58 2.70 -12.43 -1.09
N ILE A 59 2.13 -12.23 -2.27
CA ILE A 59 2.02 -10.90 -2.88
C ILE A 59 0.94 -10.08 -2.17
N LEU A 60 -0.17 -10.69 -1.78
CA LEU A 60 -1.22 -10.03 -1.00
C LEU A 60 -0.67 -9.53 0.34
N ALA A 61 0.03 -10.40 1.09
CA ALA A 61 0.65 -10.04 2.37
C ALA A 61 1.64 -8.88 2.19
N ARG A 62 2.51 -8.94 1.16
CA ARG A 62 3.44 -7.85 0.87
C ARG A 62 2.72 -6.55 0.55
N ARG A 63 1.64 -6.59 -0.25
CA ARG A 63 0.88 -5.40 -0.62
C ARG A 63 0.16 -4.79 0.57
N LEU A 64 -0.47 -5.60 1.41
CA LEU A 64 -1.08 -5.13 2.66
C LEU A 64 -0.03 -4.47 3.58
N GLN A 65 1.15 -5.06 3.72
CA GLN A 65 2.24 -4.46 4.49
C GLN A 65 2.68 -3.10 3.92
N GLU A 66 2.88 -2.99 2.61
CA GLU A 66 3.26 -1.74 1.94
C GLU A 66 2.17 -0.67 2.10
N LEU A 67 0.90 -1.05 1.92
CA LEU A 67 -0.24 -0.15 2.07
C LEU A 67 -0.45 0.31 3.51
N THR A 68 -0.26 -0.56 4.49
CA THR A 68 -0.32 -0.20 5.91
C THR A 68 0.85 0.67 6.33
N THR A 69 2.06 0.39 5.84
CA THR A 69 3.24 1.24 6.09
C THR A 69 3.04 2.65 5.52
N ALA A 70 2.37 2.75 4.36
CA ALA A 70 2.01 4.03 3.75
C ALA A 70 0.79 4.72 4.40
N GLY A 71 0.15 4.10 5.40
CA GLY A 71 -1.06 4.63 6.05
C GLY A 71 -2.33 4.56 5.20
N LEU A 72 -2.31 3.81 4.09
CA LEU A 72 -3.45 3.68 3.17
C LEU A 72 -4.46 2.60 3.61
N VAL A 73 -4.02 1.65 4.42
CA VAL A 73 -4.84 0.56 4.97
C VAL A 73 -4.54 0.38 6.45
N VAL A 74 -5.57 0.27 7.29
CA VAL A 74 -5.42 0.01 8.71
C VAL A 74 -5.81 -1.43 9.01
N GLY A 75 -4.90 -2.19 9.62
CA GLY A 75 -5.22 -3.50 10.17
C GLY A 75 -5.96 -3.34 11.49
N ALA A 76 -7.20 -3.82 11.57
CA ALA A 76 -7.92 -3.94 12.83
C ALA A 76 -7.71 -5.34 13.40
N VAL A 77 -7.14 -5.44 14.60
CA VAL A 77 -7.20 -6.67 15.39
C VAL A 77 -8.63 -6.77 15.89
N GLN A 78 -9.42 -7.69 15.32
CA GLN A 78 -10.75 -7.96 15.84
C GLN A 78 -10.63 -8.67 17.19
N PRO A 79 -11.06 -8.06 18.31
CA PRO A 79 -11.07 -8.74 19.60
C PRO A 79 -12.10 -9.88 19.53
N GLY A 80 -11.63 -11.12 19.45
CA GLY A 80 -12.48 -12.31 19.39
C GLY A 80 -12.26 -13.23 18.18
N ALA A 81 -11.30 -12.94 17.28
CA ALA A 81 -10.92 -13.89 16.24
C ALA A 81 -10.26 -15.14 16.87
N SER A 82 -11.06 -16.16 17.18
CA SER A 82 -10.54 -17.51 17.46
C SER A 82 -9.78 -18.01 16.24
N PRO A 83 -8.58 -18.59 16.38
CA PRO A 83 -7.88 -19.20 15.27
C PRO A 83 -8.76 -20.35 14.78
N ARG A 84 -9.29 -20.20 13.56
CA ARG A 84 -10.11 -21.24 12.92
C ARG A 84 -9.17 -22.38 12.58
N THR A 85 -9.00 -23.33 13.51
CA THR A 85 -8.33 -24.60 13.27
C THR A 85 -9.23 -25.44 12.38
N HIS A 86 -8.76 -25.77 11.19
CA HIS A 86 -9.31 -26.83 10.36
C HIS A 86 -8.17 -27.79 9.97
#